data_AF-F3ZDB7-F1
#
_entry.id   AF-F3ZDB7-F1
#
_cell.length_a   1.000
_cell.length_b   1.000
_cell.length_c   1.000
_cell.angle_alpha   90.00
_cell.angle_beta   90.00
_cell.angle_gamma   90.00
#
_symmetry.space_group_name_H-M   'P 1'
#
loop_
_entity.id
_entity.type
_entity.pdbx_description
1 polymer ?
#
loop_
_entity_poly.entity_id
_entity_poly.type
_entity_poly.pdbx_seq_one_letter_code
_entity_poly.pdbx_strand_id
1 'polypeptide(L)'
;MARVLDRYRAWERLTLDHPANGTVRRRFEATAYTLCVLMARRTSREAAHAAEHYLGVTRRRGRAIAPPEPDRPEPVPPGRPLRPVAPRDAVPVG
;
A
#
# COMPACT_ATOMS: atom_id res chain seq x y z
N MET A 1 7.62 14.04 0.62
CA MET A 1 8.58 12.99 1.04
C MET A 1 8.66 11.78 0.12
N ALA A 2 7.56 11.09 -0.23
CA ALA A 2 7.62 9.83 -1.01
C ALA A 2 8.51 9.91 -2.26
N ARG A 3 8.31 10.91 -3.12
CA ARG A 3 9.12 11.11 -4.33
C ARG A 3 10.62 11.32 -4.08
N VAL A 4 10.97 11.92 -2.93
CA VAL A 4 12.37 12.16 -2.54
C VAL A 4 13.01 10.85 -2.07
N LEU A 5 12.28 10.04 -1.31
CA LEU A 5 12.72 8.72 -0.87
C LEU A 5 12.90 7.76 -2.05
N ASP A 6 11.96 7.75 -3.01
CA ASP A 6 12.08 6.92 -4.22
C ASP A 6 13.33 7.29 -5.03
N ARG A 7 13.56 8.60 -5.20
CA ARG A 7 14.75 9.13 -5.87
C ARG A 7 16.03 8.77 -5.12
N TYR A 8 16.03 8.85 -3.78
CA TYR A 8 17.15 8.42 -2.95
C TYR A 8 17.49 6.94 -3.21
N ARG A 9 16.49 6.04 -3.17
CA ARG A 9 16.69 4.61 -3.42
C ARG A 9 17.15 4.30 -4.84
N ALA A 10 16.67 5.04 -5.85
CA ALA A 10 17.13 4.91 -7.22
C ALA A 10 18.61 5.30 -7.36
N TRP A 11 19.01 6.43 -6.77
CA TRP A 11 20.41 6.85 -6.77
C TRP A 11 21.32 5.96 -5.93
N GLU A 12 20.83 5.40 -4.83
CA GLU A 12 21.55 4.44 -4.00
C GLU A 12 21.97 3.22 -4.85
N ARG A 13 21.03 2.63 -5.60
CA ARG A 13 21.33 1.53 -6.52
C ARG A 13 22.30 1.94 -7.63
N LEU A 14 22.06 3.08 -8.27
CA LEU A 14 22.94 3.57 -9.35
C LEU A 14 24.36 3.89 -8.87
N THR A 15 24.52 4.33 -7.62
CA THR A 15 25.85 4.58 -7.03
C THR A 15 26.60 3.27 -6.77
N LEU A 16 25.87 2.20 -6.43
CA LEU A 16 26.44 0.86 -6.31
C LEU A 16 26.81 0.26 -7.67
N ASP A 17 25.98 0.48 -8.70
CA ASP A 17 26.23 -0.02 -10.06
C ASP A 17 27.33 0.77 -10.80
N HIS A 18 27.45 2.07 -10.54
CA HIS A 18 28.38 2.98 -11.20
C HIS A 18 29.18 3.84 -10.22
N PRO A 19 30.05 3.24 -9.38
CA PRO A 19 30.74 3.95 -8.31
C PRO A 19 31.74 5.02 -8.81
N ALA A 20 32.25 4.88 -10.03
CA ALA A 20 33.15 5.85 -10.66
C ALA A 20 32.43 7.05 -11.30
N ASN A 21 31.09 7.02 -11.41
CA ASN A 21 30.35 8.09 -12.05
C ASN A 21 30.10 9.26 -11.08
N GLY A 22 30.91 10.31 -11.20
CA GLY A 22 30.82 11.50 -10.35
C GLY A 22 29.49 12.25 -10.42
N THR A 23 28.78 12.19 -11.56
CA THR A 23 27.46 12.81 -11.70
C THR A 23 26.39 12.05 -10.91
N VAL A 24 26.44 10.72 -10.92
CA VAL A 24 25.58 9.85 -10.11
C VAL A 24 25.81 10.12 -8.62
N ARG A 25 27.08 10.16 -8.20
CA ARG A 25 27.45 10.45 -6.81
C ARG A 25 26.97 11.83 -6.35
N ARG A 26 27.16 12.88 -7.15
CA ARG A 26 26.65 14.23 -6.82
C ARG A 26 25.13 14.26 -6.66
N ARG A 27 24.39 13.59 -7.55
CA ARG A 27 22.91 13.53 -7.48
C ARG A 27 22.42 12.72 -6.29
N PHE A 28 23.13 11.64 -5.95
CA PHE A 28 22.90 10.87 -4.73
C PHE A 28 23.08 11.75 -3.50
N GLU A 29 24.22 12.42 -3.37
CA GLU A 29 24.54 13.31 -2.23
C GLU A 29 23.53 14.45 -2.08
N ALA A 30 23.13 15.11 -3.17
CA ALA A 30 22.12 16.17 -3.13
C ALA A 30 20.74 15.66 -2.65
N THR A 31 20.35 14.47 -3.09
CA THR A 31 19.09 13.84 -2.66
C THR A 31 19.18 13.39 -1.20
N ALA A 32 20.32 12.82 -0.79
CA ALA A 32 20.59 12.40 0.58
C ALA A 32 20.58 13.58 1.55
N TYR A 33 21.22 14.71 1.19
CA TYR A 33 21.20 15.94 1.97
C TYR A 33 19.77 16.46 2.19
N THR A 34 18.98 16.51 1.11
CA THR A 34 17.57 16.90 1.18
C THR A 34 16.79 16.01 2.13
N LEU A 35 17.02 14.69 2.08
CA LEU A 35 16.36 13.72 2.96
C LEU A 35 16.76 13.94 4.43
N CYS A 36 18.05 14.16 4.71
CA CYS A 36 18.55 14.45 6.05
C CYS A 36 17.91 15.69 6.67
N VAL A 37 17.81 16.80 5.92
CA VAL A 37 17.18 18.04 6.38
C VAL A 37 15.70 17.82 6.67
N LEU A 38 14.97 17.18 5.74
CA LEU A 38 13.53 16.99 5.88
C LEU A 38 13.17 16.08 7.06
N MET A 39 14.02 15.12 7.41
CA MET A 39 13.79 14.17 8.50
C MET A 39 14.54 14.54 9.79
N ALA A 40 15.26 15.66 9.82
CA ALA A 40 16.11 16.09 10.93
C ALA A 40 17.08 15.01 11.43
N ARG A 41 17.69 14.25 10.50
CA ARG A 41 18.65 13.19 10.78
C ARG A 41 20.05 13.56 10.32
N ARG A 42 21.07 13.02 11.01
CA ARG A 42 22.48 13.28 10.70
C ARG A 42 23.01 12.41 9.57
N THR A 43 22.42 11.22 9.37
CA THR A 43 22.83 10.27 8.34
C THR A 43 21.72 10.03 7.33
N SER A 44 22.10 9.77 6.08
CA SER A 44 21.18 9.49 4.97
C SER A 44 20.35 8.21 5.21
N ARG A 45 20.98 7.18 5.80
CA ARG A 45 20.31 5.93 6.16
C ARG A 45 19.25 6.14 7.23
N GLU A 46 19.55 6.86 8.31
CA GLU A 46 18.55 7.19 9.32
C GLU A 46 17.41 8.04 8.74
N ALA A 47 17.75 8.99 7.88
CA ALA A 47 16.77 9.82 7.19
C ALA A 47 15.83 8.97 6.32
N ALA A 48 16.36 8.00 5.58
CA ALA A 48 15.56 7.08 4.77
C ALA A 48 14.61 6.24 5.63
N HIS A 49 15.10 5.65 6.73
CA HIS A 49 14.28 4.88 7.65
C HIS A 49 13.18 5.74 8.31
N ALA A 50 13.52 6.97 8.73
CA ALA A 50 12.55 7.91 9.28
C ALA A 50 11.49 8.32 8.26
N ALA A 51 11.89 8.52 7.00
CA ALA A 51 10.96 8.83 5.90
C ALA A 51 10.03 7.65 5.59
N GLU A 52 10.53 6.42 5.58
CA GLU A 52 9.74 5.20 5.41
C GLU A 52 8.69 5.07 6.53
N HIS A 53 9.11 5.26 7.79
CA HIS A 53 8.21 5.25 8.94
C HIS A 53 7.16 6.36 8.85
N TYR A 54 7.57 7.60 8.54
CA TYR A 54 6.65 8.73 8.38
C TYR A 54 5.60 8.48 7.29
N LEU A 55 6.01 7.94 6.13
CA LEU A 55 5.11 7.58 5.04
C LEU A 55 4.18 6.42 5.43
N GLY A 56 4.66 5.44 6.21
CA GLY A 56 3.83 4.36 6.75
C GLY A 56 2.74 4.87 7.70
N VAL A 57 3.10 5.74 8.64
CA VAL A 57 2.16 6.35 9.60
C VAL A 57 1.13 7.24 8.89
N THR A 58 1.59 8.11 7.99
CA THR A 58 0.70 9.00 7.23
C THR A 58 -0.27 8.24 6.32
N ARG A 59 0.16 7.14 5.67
CA ARG A 59 -0.74 6.26 4.91
C ARG A 59 -1.78 5.59 5.79
N ARG A 60 -1.39 5.04 6.95
CA ARG A 60 -2.33 4.42 7.90
C ARG A 60 -3.35 5.44 8.41
N ARG A 61 -2.90 6.66 8.73
CA ARG A 61 -3.78 7.75 9.15
C ARG A 61 -4.75 8.17 8.04
N GLY A 62 -4.26 8.29 6.80
CA GLY A 62 -5.10 8.58 5.64
C GLY A 62 -6.18 7.52 5.40
N ARG A 63 -5.84 6.23 5.60
CA ARG A 63 -6.81 5.13 5.51
C ARG A 63 -7.82 5.13 6.67
N ALA A 64 -7.41 5.50 7.87
CA ALA A 64 -8.31 5.62 9.01
C ALA A 64 -9.28 6.81 8.88
N ILE A 65 -8.92 7.83 8.10
CA ILE A 65 -9.76 9.00 7.80
C ILE A 65 -10.61 8.77 6.56
N ALA A 66 -10.21 7.88 5.65
CA ALA A 66 -11.06 7.48 4.53
C ALA A 66 -12.38 6.94 5.11
N PRO A 67 -13.54 7.45 4.65
CA PRO A 67 -14.82 6.93 5.10
C PRO A 67 -14.83 5.42 4.87
N PRO A 68 -15.42 4.61 5.76
CA PRO A 68 -15.71 3.23 5.42
C PRO A 68 -16.43 3.27 4.07
N GLU A 69 -15.93 2.53 3.08
CA GLU A 69 -16.63 2.44 1.81
C GLU A 69 -18.08 2.09 2.13
N PRO A 70 -19.07 2.86 1.63
CA PRO A 70 -20.46 2.55 1.91
C PRO A 70 -20.69 1.11 1.51
N ASP A 71 -21.21 0.34 2.46
CA ASP A 71 -21.53 -1.08 2.38
C ASP A 71 -22.08 -1.37 0.97
N ARG A 72 -21.22 -1.80 0.06
CA ARG A 72 -21.66 -2.20 -1.26
C ARG A 72 -22.41 -3.49 -0.98
N PRO A 73 -23.74 -3.54 -1.13
CA PRO A 73 -24.50 -4.72 -0.77
C PRO A 73 -23.85 -5.88 -1.51
N GLU A 74 -23.32 -6.82 -0.73
CA GLU A 74 -22.68 -8.02 -1.25
C GLU A 74 -23.67 -8.64 -2.24
N PRO A 75 -23.25 -8.98 -3.47
CA PRO A 75 -24.15 -9.59 -4.43
C PRO A 75 -24.67 -10.88 -3.82
N VAL A 76 -25.94 -10.85 -3.39
CA VAL A 76 -26.63 -11.99 -2.79
C VAL A 76 -26.51 -13.13 -3.80
N PRO A 77 -25.83 -14.25 -3.46
CA PRO A 77 -25.73 -15.37 -4.38
C PRO A 77 -27.16 -15.84 -4.69
N PRO A 78 -27.51 -16.11 -5.96
CA PRO A 78 -28.86 -16.52 -6.31
C PRO A 78 -29.23 -17.75 -5.49
N GLY A 79 -30.25 -17.60 -4.65
CA GLY A 79 -30.75 -18.66 -3.77
C GLY A 79 -31.04 -19.91 -4.59
N ARG A 80 -30.49 -21.04 -4.14
CA ARG A 80 -30.71 -22.34 -4.76
C ARG A 80 -32.22 -22.59 -4.83
N PRO A 81 -32.81 -22.90 -6.01
CA PRO A 81 -34.24 -23.11 -6.11
C PRO A 81 -34.64 -24.27 -5.19
N LEU A 82 -35.57 -24.00 -4.27
CA LEU A 82 -36.16 -25.03 -3.42
C LEU A 82 -36.91 -25.99 -4.33
N ARG A 83 -36.59 -27.29 -4.22
CA ARG A 83 -37.30 -28.34 -4.95
C ARG A 83 -38.78 -28.30 -4.55
N PRO A 84 -39.73 -28.38 -5.51
CA PRO A 84 -41.14 -28.52 -5.18
C PRO A 84 -41.35 -29.78 -4.35
N VAL A 85 -41.96 -29.65 -3.17
CA VAL A 85 -42.46 -30.79 -2.41
C VAL A 85 -43.73 -31.29 -3.12
N ALA A 86 -43.72 -32.55 -3.54
CA ALA A 86 -44.90 -33.16 -4.14
C ALA A 86 -46.05 -33.25 -3.11
N PRO A 87 -47.31 -32.98 -3.50
CA PRO A 87 -48.45 -33.18 -2.63
C PRO A 87 -48.64 -34.65 -2.28
N ARG A 88 -49.08 -34.90 -1.05
CA ARG A 88 -49.36 -36.23 -0.50
C ARG A 88 -50.81 -36.59 -0.82
N ASP A 89 -51.03 -37.23 -1.95
CA ASP A 89 -52.30 -37.89 -2.29
C ASP A 89 -52.07 -39.42 -2.22
N ALA A 90 -52.96 -40.29 -1.74
CA ALA A 90 -54.30 -40.18 -1.20
C ALA A 90 -54.58 -41.46 -0.39
N VAL A 91 -55.49 -41.38 0.58
CA VAL A 91 -56.04 -42.55 1.29
C VAL A 91 -56.93 -43.35 0.33
N PRO A 92 -56.75 -44.68 0.15
CA PRO A 92 -57.72 -45.47 -0.58
C PRO A 92 -58.91 -45.79 0.32
N VAL A 93 -60.11 -45.36 -0.09
CA VAL A 93 -61.37 -45.96 0.36
C VAL A 93 -61.67 -47.11 -0.59
N GLY A 94 -61.69 -48.33 -0.06
CA GLY A 94 -62.05 -49.57 -0.74
C GLY A 94 -62.10 -50.72 0.23
#